data_AF-A0A7X7V005-F1
#
_entry.id   AF-A0A7X7V005-F1
#
_cell.length_a   1.000
_cell.length_b   1.000
_cell.length_c   1.000
_cell.angle_alpha   90.00
_cell.angle_beta   90.00
_cell.angle_gamma   90.00
#
_symmetry.space_group_name_H-M   'P 1'
#
loop_
_entity.id
_entity.type
_entity.pdbx_description
1 polymer ?
#
loop_
_entity_poly.entity_id
_entity_poly.type
_entity_poly.pdbx_seq_one_letter_code
_entity_poly.pdbx_strand_id
1 'polypeptide(L)' 'MIKNLNSNYIICGYSGVAVQIAEELKVTNRPFVIVEKDPAHCKLLEEKTF' A
#
# COMPACT_ATOMS: atom_id res chain seq x y z
N MET A 1 5.58 -9.89 15.46
CA MET A 1 6.70 -8.96 15.75
C MET A 1 7.16 -8.40 14.41
N ILE A 2 6.89 -7.11 14.13
CA ILE A 2 7.27 -6.49 12.84
C ILE A 2 8.77 -6.14 12.93
N LYS A 3 9.63 -7.08 12.55
CA LYS A 3 11.09 -6.87 12.45
C LYS A 3 11.42 -6.63 10.97
N ASN A 4 12.13 -5.55 10.66
CA ASN A 4 12.53 -5.06 9.32
C ASN A 4 11.59 -4.10 8.57
N LEU A 5 11.09 -3.04 9.23
CA LEU A 5 10.51 -1.86 8.53
C LEU A 5 11.58 -0.89 7.99
N ASN A 6 12.75 -1.37 7.59
CA ASN A 6 13.78 -0.51 7.02
C ASN A 6 13.42 -0.21 5.54
N SER A 7 13.39 1.07 5.16
CA SER A 7 13.09 1.52 3.79
C SER A 7 11.70 1.14 3.25
N ASN A 8 10.70 1.04 4.13
CA ASN A 8 9.32 0.80 3.71
C ASN A 8 8.57 2.12 3.55
N TYR A 9 7.83 2.27 2.45
CA TYR A 9 6.96 3.42 2.23
C TYR A 9 5.62 3.19 2.93
N ILE A 10 5.10 4.22 3.61
CA ILE A 10 3.76 4.19 4.20
C ILE A 10 2.88 5.12 3.37
N ILE A 11 1.83 4.55 2.77
CA ILE A 11 0.83 5.30 2.01
C ILE A 11 -0.42 5.41 2.89
N CYS A 12 -0.77 6.64 3.27
CA CYS A 12 -1.96 6.91 4.09
C CYS A 12 -3.14 7.28 3.20
N GLY A 13 -4.14 6.41 3.17
CA GLY A 13 -5.36 6.55 2.36
C GLY A 13 -5.24 5.93 0.97
N TYR A 14 -6.38 5.56 0.41
CA TYR A 14 -6.51 4.89 -0.89
C TYR A 14 -7.28 5.78 -1.89
N SER A 15 -6.58 6.79 -2.41
CA SER A 15 -7.04 7.64 -3.51
C SER A 15 -6.46 7.18 -4.85
N GLY A 16 -6.92 7.77 -5.97
CA GLY A 16 -6.34 7.49 -7.29
C GLY A 16 -4.82 7.73 -7.36
N VAL A 17 -4.31 8.73 -6.63
CA VAL A 17 -2.87 9.00 -6.53
C VAL A 17 -2.16 7.93 -5.71
N ALA A 18 -2.76 7.50 -4.58
CA ALA A 18 -2.21 6.43 -3.75
C ALA A 18 -2.08 5.11 -4.52
N VAL A 19 -3.05 4.80 -5.40
CA VAL A 19 -2.99 3.64 -6.31
C VAL A 19 -1.78 3.73 -7.22
N GLN A 20 -1.58 4.86 -7.90
CA GLN A 20 -0.46 5.04 -8.82
C GLN A 20 0.89 4.91 -8.11
N ILE A 21 1.01 5.48 -6.90
CA ILE A 21 2.22 5.35 -6.08
C ILE A 21 2.46 3.89 -5.69
N ALA A 22 1.42 3.17 -5.24
CA ALA A 22 1.52 1.76 -4.87
C ALA A 22 1.95 0.88 -6.05
N GLU A 23 1.41 1.15 -7.25
CA GLU A 23 1.79 0.47 -8.49
C GLU A 23 3.26 0.73 -8.85
N GLU A 24 3.73 1.97 -8.76
CA GLU A 24 5.13 2.31 -9.04
C GLU A 24 6.10 1.64 -8.04
N LEU A 25 5.77 1.68 -6.74
CA LEU A 25 6.57 1.05 -5.70
C LEU A 25 6.65 -0.46 -5.90
N LYS A 26 5.54 -1.09 -6.32
CA LYS A 26 5.52 -2.51 -6.70
C LYS A 26 6.43 -2.80 -7.90
N VAL A 27 6.30 -2.04 -8.99
CA VAL A 27 7.12 -2.21 -10.21
C VAL A 27 8.61 -2.02 -9.93
N THR A 28 8.95 -1.10 -9.02
CA THR A 28 10.34 -0.81 -8.62
C THR A 28 10.87 -1.69 -7.49
N ASN A 29 10.10 -2.71 -7.07
CA ASN A 29 10.43 -3.64 -5.99
C ASN A 29 10.77 -2.93 -4.67
N ARG A 30 10.04 -1.85 -4.37
CA ARG A 30 10.14 -1.09 -3.13
C ARG A 30 9.03 -1.52 -2.19
N PRO A 31 9.34 -2.03 -0.98
CA PRO A 31 8.33 -2.51 -0.08
C PRO A 31 7.51 -1.35 0.49
N PHE A 32 6.20 -1.54 0.61
CA PHE A 32 5.29 -0.50 1.11
C PHE A 32 4.11 -1.09 1.87
N VAL A 33 3.47 -0.24 2.66
CA VAL A 33 2.23 -0.54 3.40
C VAL A 33 1.21 0.56 3.10
N ILE A 34 -0.02 0.17 2.79
CA ILE A 34 -1.15 1.10 2.68
C ILE A 34 -1.93 1.05 4.00
N VAL A 35 -2.20 2.21 4.57
CA VAL A 35 -3.04 2.37 5.76
C VAL A 35 -4.33 3.07 5.33
N GLU A 36 -5.44 2.37 5.43
CA GLU A 36 -6.76 2.87 5.05
C GLU A 36 -7.73 2.72 6.23
N LYS A 37 -8.59 3.72 6.42
CA LYS A 37 -9.55 3.77 7.53
C LYS A 37 -10.88 3.14 7.16
N ASP A 38 -11.24 3.14 5.87
CA ASP A 38 -12.49 2.55 5.38
C ASP A 38 -12.31 1.05 5.13
N PRO A 39 -12.98 0.18 5.91
CA PRO A 39 -12.88 -1.27 5.73
C PRO A 39 -13.31 -1.75 4.34
N ALA A 40 -14.22 -1.03 3.66
CA ALA A 40 -14.63 -1.39 2.31
C ALA A 40 -13.49 -1.22 1.30
N HIS A 41 -12.70 -0.16 1.44
CA HIS A 41 -11.51 0.06 0.62
C HIS A 41 -10.42 -0.97 0.91
N CYS A 42 -10.25 -1.39 2.16
CA CYS A 42 -9.31 -2.46 2.52
C CYS A 42 -9.62 -3.77 1.78
N LYS A 43 -10.89 -4.18 1.70
CA LYS A 43 -11.28 -5.39 0.95
C LYS A 43 -10.97 -5.29 -0.54
N LEU A 44 -11.26 -4.13 -1.14
CA LEU A 44 -10.95 -3.88 -2.56
C LEU A 44 -9.44 -3.90 -2.83
N LEU A 45 -8.64 -3.42 -1.87
CA LEU A 45 -7.18 -3.46 -1.92
C LEU A 45 -6.62 -4.89 -1.86
N GLU A 46 -7.18 -5.73 -0.99
CA GLU A 46 -6.82 -7.15 -0.87
C GLU A 46 -7.09 -7.91 -2.18
N GLU A 47 -8.24 -7.65 -2.83
CA GLU A 47 -8.61 -8.26 -4.11
C GLU A 47 -7.71 -7.82 -5.27
N LYS A 48 -7.25 -6.57 -5.26
CA LYS A 48 -6.37 -6.02 -6.31
C LYS A 48 -4.96 -6.61 -6.33
N THR A 49 -4.62 -7.49 -5.40
CA THR A 49 -3.33 -8.19 -5.33
C THR A 49 -2.16 -7.20 -5.40
N PHE A 50 -2.07 -6.27 -4.44
CA PHE A 50 -0.86 -5.47 -4.24
C PHE A 50 0.28 -6.34 -3.71
#